data_AF-A0A1P8ELL8-F1
#
_entry.id   AF-A0A1P8ELL8-F1
#
_cell.length_a   1.000
_cell.length_b   1.000
_cell.length_c   1.000
_cell.angle_alpha   90.00
_cell.angle_beta   90.00
_cell.angle_gamma   90.00
#
_symmetry.space_group_name_H-M   'P 1'
#
loop_
_entity.id
_entity.type
_entity.pdbx_description
1 polymer ?
#
loop_
_entity_poly.entity_id
_entity_poly.type
_entity_poly.pdbx_seq_one_letter_code
_entity_poly.pdbx_strand_id
1 'polypeptide(L)'
;MSTNNSLQTKTTQCIRCDICDQSTPINYGVLKADWNPNTYDKKDKYEVRLCKSCFLGTLSYLRNQKKLNHLFDENFDFNQLDNLGLS
;
A
#
# COMPACT_ATOMS: atom_id res chain seq x y z
N MET A 1 7.46 50.41 -14.76
CA MET A 1 7.84 49.01 -15.00
C MET A 1 7.32 48.19 -13.84
N SER A 2 6.21 47.49 -14.01
CA SER A 2 5.59 46.71 -12.95
C SER A 2 6.17 45.29 -12.96
N THR A 3 6.89 44.91 -11.91
CA THR A 3 7.41 43.55 -11.72
C THR A 3 6.28 42.66 -11.25
N ASN A 4 5.75 41.83 -12.16
CA ASN A 4 4.79 40.78 -11.83
C ASN A 4 5.52 39.66 -11.09
N ASN A 5 5.35 39.62 -9.76
CA ASN A 5 5.86 38.55 -8.92
C ASN A 5 4.86 37.39 -8.98
N SER A 6 5.07 36.47 -9.93
CA SER A 6 4.29 35.24 -10.03
C SER A 6 4.71 34.27 -8.92
N LEU A 7 3.87 34.14 -7.89
CA LEU A 7 3.96 33.07 -6.92
C LEU A 7 3.71 31.74 -7.65
N GLN A 8 4.78 31.03 -8.01
CA GLN A 8 4.69 29.66 -8.49
C GLN A 8 4.29 28.76 -7.31
N THR A 9 2.99 28.54 -7.13
CA THR A 9 2.48 27.54 -6.19
C THR A 9 2.84 26.15 -6.73
N LYS A 10 3.83 25.50 -6.11
CA LYS A 10 4.16 24.10 -6.35
C LYS A 10 2.96 23.26 -5.92
N THR A 11 2.12 22.85 -6.87
CA THR A 11 0.94 22.04 -6.60
C THR A 11 1.40 20.64 -6.17
N THR A 12 1.55 20.42 -4.87
CA THR A 12 1.79 19.07 -4.34
C THR A 12 0.57 18.24 -4.65
N GLN A 13 0.70 17.32 -5.61
CA GLN A 13 -0.38 16.47 -6.06
C GLN A 13 -0.80 15.57 -4.89
N CYS A 14 -1.94 15.87 -4.29
CA CYS A 14 -2.49 15.09 -3.20
C CYS A 14 -3.01 13.75 -3.74
N ILE A 15 -2.38 12.65 -3.34
CA ILE A 15 -2.89 11.31 -3.62
C ILE A 15 -4.02 11.01 -2.65
N ARG A 16 -5.13 10.46 -3.13
CA ARG A 16 -6.21 9.97 -2.26
C ARG A 16 -5.93 8.52 -1.85
N CYS A 17 -6.26 8.19 -0.61
CA CYS A 17 -6.26 6.80 -0.18
C CYS A 17 -7.40 6.04 -0.85
N ASP A 18 -7.11 4.91 -1.48
CA ASP A 18 -8.09 4.10 -2.20
C ASP A 18 -9.08 3.35 -1.27
N ILE A 19 -8.91 3.45 0.06
CA ILE A 19 -9.81 2.82 1.05
C ILE A 19 -10.71 3.85 1.75
N CYS A 20 -10.16 4.97 2.22
CA CYS A 20 -10.89 5.92 3.07
C CYS A 20 -11.10 7.30 2.44
N ASP A 21 -10.70 7.48 1.18
CA ASP A 21 -10.77 8.72 0.38
C ASP A 21 -10.02 9.93 0.96
N GLN A 22 -9.32 9.77 2.08
CA GLN A 22 -8.56 10.85 2.70
C GLN A 22 -7.36 11.25 1.83
N SER A 23 -7.11 12.55 1.76
CA SER A 23 -5.96 13.13 1.06
C SER A 23 -4.66 12.78 1.79
N THR A 24 -3.64 12.36 1.05
CA THR A 24 -2.31 11.99 1.52
C THR A 24 -1.24 12.82 0.78
N PRO A 25 -0.94 14.04 1.25
CA PRO A 25 -0.13 14.99 0.49
C PRO A 25 1.38 14.72 0.54
N ILE A 26 1.85 13.81 1.40
CA ILE A 26 3.28 13.74 1.76
C ILE A 26 3.83 12.31 1.72
N ASN A 27 3.13 11.33 2.32
CA ASN A 27 3.58 9.94 2.39
C ASN A 27 2.38 8.99 2.25
N TYR A 28 2.52 7.96 1.41
CA TYR A 28 1.53 6.89 1.20
C TYR A 28 2.26 5.55 1.05
N GLY A 29 1.57 4.46 1.37
CA GLY A 29 2.01 3.10 1.08
C GLY A 29 1.42 2.61 -0.24
N VAL A 30 2.08 1.63 -0.87
CA VAL A 30 1.59 1.00 -2.10
C VAL A 30 1.53 -0.50 -1.90
N LEU A 31 0.35 -1.10 -2.13
CA LEU A 31 0.21 -2.54 -2.34
C LEU A 31 0.15 -2.77 -3.85
N LYS A 32 1.15 -3.47 -4.39
CA LYS A 32 1.24 -3.77 -5.82
C LYS A 32 1.35 -5.26 -6.09
N ALA A 33 0.83 -5.69 -7.23
CA ALA A 33 1.08 -7.02 -7.77
C ALA A 33 1.90 -6.93 -9.06
N ASP A 34 2.92 -7.78 -9.16
CA ASP A 34 3.75 -7.94 -10.36
C ASP A 34 3.76 -9.42 -10.75
N TRP A 35 2.78 -9.81 -11.56
CA TRP A 35 2.61 -11.18 -12.03
C TRP A 35 3.39 -11.38 -13.34
N ASN A 36 3.98 -12.57 -13.51
CA ASN A 36 4.68 -12.89 -14.76
C ASN A 36 3.66 -12.89 -15.93
N PRO A 37 3.91 -12.14 -17.03
CA PRO A 37 2.97 -11.97 -18.15
C PRO A 37 2.62 -13.24 -18.95
N ASN A 38 3.17 -14.41 -18.58
CA ASN A 38 2.84 -15.69 -19.22
C ASN A 38 1.46 -16.25 -18.82
N THR A 39 0.76 -15.63 -17.87
CA THR A 39 -0.65 -15.90 -17.58
C THR A 39 -1.55 -15.04 -18.47
N TYR A 40 -2.57 -15.65 -19.06
CA TYR A 40 -3.46 -15.08 -20.11
C TYR A 40 -4.14 -13.74 -19.76
N ASP A 41 -4.08 -13.30 -18.50
CA ASP A 41 -4.71 -12.09 -18.00
C ASP A 41 -3.75 -10.90 -18.01
N LYS A 42 -3.56 -10.34 -19.20
CA LYS A 42 -2.71 -9.18 -19.50
C LYS A 42 -3.06 -7.87 -18.76
N LYS A 43 -4.04 -7.86 -17.84
CA LYS A 43 -4.72 -6.64 -17.44
C LYS A 43 -4.65 -6.23 -15.98
N ASP A 44 -4.30 -7.11 -15.06
CA ASP A 44 -4.48 -6.73 -13.67
C ASP A 44 -3.17 -6.25 -13.03
N LYS A 45 -2.75 -5.06 -13.43
CA LYS A 45 -1.82 -4.27 -12.62
C LYS A 45 -2.60 -3.76 -11.41
N TYR A 46 -2.54 -4.49 -10.32
CA TYR A 46 -3.08 -4.05 -9.04
C TYR A 46 -2.09 -3.06 -8.42
N GLU A 47 -2.44 -1.78 -8.36
CA GLU A 47 -1.73 -0.78 -7.54
C GLU A 47 -2.76 -0.09 -6.65
N VAL A 48 -2.62 -0.28 -5.33
CA VAL A 48 -3.48 0.33 -4.33
C VAL A 48 -2.64 1.27 -3.46
N ARG A 49 -3.02 2.55 -3.43
CA ARG A 49 -2.36 3.63 -2.70
C ARG A 49 -3.10 3.88 -1.40
N LEU A 50 -2.39 3.74 -0.29
CA LEU A 50 -2.97 3.75 1.04
C LEU A 50 -2.37 4.85 1.90
N CYS A 51 -3.22 5.56 2.65
CA CYS A 51 -2.73 6.38 3.74
C CYS A 51 -2.07 5.50 4.83
N LYS A 52 -1.27 6.11 5.70
CA LYS A 52 -0.54 5.38 6.75
C LYS A 52 -1.44 4.48 7.59
N SER A 53 -2.62 4.96 8.01
CA SER A 53 -3.55 4.17 8.83
C SER A 53 -4.13 2.98 8.06
N CYS A 54 -4.59 3.19 6.83
CA CYS A 54 -5.10 2.11 5.98
C CYS A 54 -4.01 1.09 5.64
N PHE A 55 -2.79 1.53 5.35
CA PHE A 55 -1.67 0.63 5.11
C PHE A 55 -1.35 -0.26 6.32
N LEU A 56 -1.26 0.32 7.51
CA LEU A 56 -1.06 -0.45 8.75
C LEU A 56 -2.24 -1.40 9.02
N GLY A 57 -3.47 -0.98 8.72
CA GLY A 57 -4.65 -1.83 8.79
C GLY A 57 -4.56 -3.03 7.85
N THR A 58 -4.13 -2.83 6.60
CA THR A 58 -3.88 -3.90 5.64
C THR A 58 -2.81 -4.87 6.15
N LEU A 59 -1.70 -4.39 6.71
CA LEU A 59 -0.68 -5.27 7.28
C LEU A 59 -1.22 -6.10 8.43
N SER A 60 -2.00 -5.51 9.33
CA SER A 60 -2.66 -6.24 10.43
C SER A 60 -3.62 -7.31 9.92
N TYR A 61 -4.40 -7.02 8.87
CA TYR A 61 -5.24 -8.00 8.21
C TYR A 61 -4.42 -9.17 7.64
N LEU A 62 -3.35 -8.89 6.91
CA LEU A 62 -2.49 -9.92 6.31
C LEU A 62 -1.81 -10.81 7.36
N ARG A 63 -1.34 -10.23 8.48
CA ARG A 63 -0.82 -11.00 9.62
C ARG A 63 -1.86 -11.98 10.18
N ASN A 64 -3.09 -11.50 10.35
CA ASN A 64 -4.18 -12.34 10.84
C ASN A 64 -4.52 -13.46 9.85
N GLN A 65 -4.53 -13.18 8.55
CA GLN A 65 -4.70 -14.22 7.52
C GLN A 65 -3.58 -15.26 7.58
N LYS A 66 -2.31 -14.84 7.68
CA LYS A 66 -1.17 -15.75 7.87
C LYS A 66 -1.36 -16.63 9.12
N LYS A 67 -1.76 -16.03 10.24
CA LYS A 67 -2.08 -16.77 11.48
C LYS A 67 -3.16 -17.82 11.27
N LEU A 68 -4.25 -17.47 10.59
CA LEU A 68 -5.37 -18.39 10.34
C LEU A 68 -4.95 -19.56 9.45
N ASN A 69 -4.13 -19.32 8.43
CA ASN A 69 -3.62 -20.37 7.53
C ASN A 69 -2.76 -21.41 8.25
N HIS A 70 -2.07 -21.02 9.31
CA HIS A 70 -1.19 -21.89 10.10
C HIS A 70 -1.77 -22.26 11.47
N LEU A 71 -3.06 -22.01 11.72
CA LEU A 71 -3.66 -22.22 13.04
C LEU A 71 -3.51 -23.65 13.57
N PHE A 72 -3.47 -24.62 12.66
CA PHE A 72 -3.34 -26.05 12.96
C PHE A 72 -1.99 -26.64 12.49
N ASP A 73 -1.05 -25.79 12.11
CA ASP A 73 0.28 -26.21 11.67
C ASP A 73 1.22 -26.29 12.88
N GLU A 74 1.48 -27.52 13.34
CA GLU A 74 2.35 -27.78 14.50
C GLU A 74 3.81 -27.36 14.28
N ASN A 75 4.22 -27.17 13.03
CA ASN A 75 5.60 -26.81 12.68
C ASN A 75 5.76 -25.30 12.41
N PHE A 76 4.69 -24.51 12.49
CA PHE A 76 4.75 -23.08 12.19
C PHE A 76 5.22 -22.27 13.40
N ASP A 77 6.27 -21.46 13.19
CA ASP A 77 6.73 -20.50 14.18
C ASP A 77 5.92 -19.19 14.11
N PHE A 78 5.02 -19.01 15.07
CA PHE A 78 4.19 -17.80 15.17
C PHE A 78 4.97 -16.51 15.45
N ASN A 79 6.25 -16.57 15.82
CA ASN A 79 7.10 -15.38 15.90
C ASN A 79 7.39 -14.79 14.50
N GLN A 80 7.14 -15.55 13.43
CA GLN A 80 7.30 -15.09 12.06
C GLN A 80 6.05 -14.43 11.48
N LEU A 81 5.04 -14.12 12.30
CA LEU A 81 3.82 -13.45 11.83
C LEU A 81 4.12 -12.06 11.26
N ASP A 82 5.10 -11.35 11.82
CA ASP A 82 5.53 -10.05 11.32
C ASP A 82 6.35 -10.13 10.03
N ASN A 83 6.87 -11.31 9.70
CA ASN A 83 7.60 -11.56 8.47
C ASN A 83 6.60 -11.75 7.31
N LEU A 84 6.03 -10.64 6.85
CA LEU A 84 5.31 -10.54 5.58
C LEU A 84 6.25 -10.34 4.37
N GLY A 85 7.57 -10.46 4.56
CA GLY A 85 8.57 -10.17 3.54
C GLY A 85 8.75 -8.67 3.27
N LEU A 86 8.38 -7.81 4.22
CA LEU A 86 8.64 -6.38 4.16
C LEU A 86 10.10 -6.13 4.57
N SER A 87 10.95 -5.80 3.60
CA SER A 87 12.35 -5.40 3.81
C SER A 87 12.50 -3.92 4.09
#